data_AF-A0AAE1T1V7-F1
#
_entry.id   AF-A0AAE1T1V7-F1
#
_cell.length_a   1.000
_cell.length_b   1.000
_cell.length_c   1.000
_cell.angle_alpha   90.00
_cell.angle_beta   90.00
_cell.angle_gamma   90.00
#
_symmetry.space_group_name_H-M   'P 1'
#
loop_
_entity.id
_entity.type
_entity.pdbx_description
1 polymer ?
#
loop_
_entity_poly.entity_id
_entity_poly.type
_entity_poly.pdbx_seq_one_letter_code
_entity_poly.pdbx_strand_id
1 'polypeptide(L)'
;MSSLVLDVKMFTLLELLTDLCPLTLSLILQQYLHKSDAQLILEDPPLMKCKFNKIYQLGDSLSDTGNFIRESVLGAFSPFAELPYGQNFIQHKSTGRCSDGLLMVDFIALECGLPLLNPYKDQNANFTHGANFAVAGATALPAEILTDKKINSNSLITNSSLSVQLDWMFSHFKSTCSTGELKKALFLVGEIGGNEFNYGLLQGKPMEELRAMVPEVVQELRAMVPETIVGFGAVRIVIPGNFPIGCIPNLLTTFLTTNSTAYDEYDCLKDLNNLAILYNDHLQKAIQELEKDYPKIILIYGDYYNAYQWLLQNATSLGFHRKSLQKACCGIGGDYNYDKSRICGAPGMPVCGNPGCYISWDGVHLTQAAYKWLAKWLIDDMLPKLKCQV
;
A
#
# COMPACT_ATOMS: atom_id res chain seq x y z
N MET A 1 -15.70 -32.47 16.04
CA MET A 1 -15.40 -31.99 14.66
C MET A 1 -15.60 -30.49 14.71
N SER A 2 -14.63 -29.58 14.73
CA SER A 2 -13.23 -29.59 14.28
C SER A 2 -12.42 -28.51 15.05
N SER A 3 -12.54 -28.47 16.39
CA SER A 3 -11.71 -27.60 17.27
C SER A 3 -10.82 -28.38 18.25
N LEU A 4 -10.73 -29.70 18.14
CA LEU A 4 -9.99 -30.58 19.05
C LEU A 4 -8.69 -31.16 18.47
N VAL A 5 -8.26 -30.71 17.28
CA VAL A 5 -7.06 -31.26 16.61
C VAL A 5 -5.80 -30.42 16.87
N LEU A 6 -5.94 -29.17 17.35
CA LEU A 6 -4.78 -28.34 17.72
C LEU A 6 -4.19 -28.71 19.10
N ASP A 7 -5.03 -29.03 20.09
CA ASP A 7 -4.55 -29.29 21.45
C ASP A 7 -3.80 -30.62 21.60
N VAL A 8 -4.18 -31.65 20.84
CA VAL A 8 -3.54 -32.97 20.95
C VAL A 8 -2.10 -32.95 20.43
N LYS A 9 -1.80 -32.14 19.41
CA LYS A 9 -0.43 -32.06 18.84
C LYS A 9 0.53 -31.27 19.71
N MET A 10 0.07 -30.20 20.37
CA MET A 10 0.92 -29.39 21.25
C MET A 10 1.27 -30.15 22.55
N PHE A 11 0.33 -30.93 23.09
CA PHE A 11 0.58 -31.80 24.24
C PHE A 11 1.54 -32.96 23.89
N THR A 12 1.37 -33.63 22.74
CA THR A 12 2.31 -34.68 22.33
C THR A 12 3.72 -34.16 22.02
N LEU A 13 3.87 -32.90 21.60
CA LEU A 13 5.18 -32.30 21.38
C LEU A 13 5.87 -31.97 22.71
N LEU A 14 5.13 -31.49 23.72
CA LEU A 14 5.68 -31.27 25.06
C LEU A 14 6.15 -32.56 25.74
N GLU A 15 5.43 -33.67 25.58
CA GLU A 15 5.80 -34.98 26.13
C GLU A 15 7.03 -35.60 25.43
N LEU A 16 7.30 -35.25 24.17
CA LEU A 16 8.51 -35.66 23.43
C LEU A 16 9.74 -34.79 23.75
N LEU A 17 9.56 -33.64 24.40
CA LEU A 17 10.59 -32.64 24.67
C LEU A 17 11.20 -32.72 26.08
N THR A 18 10.61 -33.51 26.98
CA THR A 18 11.11 -33.67 28.37
C THR A 18 12.40 -34.47 28.48
N ASP A 19 12.76 -35.22 27.43
CA ASP A 19 13.97 -36.07 27.39
C ASP A 19 15.15 -35.40 26.65
N LEU A 20 14.99 -34.15 26.19
CA LEU A 20 16.04 -33.42 25.48
C LEU A 20 16.87 -32.56 26.43
N CYS A 21 18.19 -32.55 26.20
CA CYS A 21 19.14 -31.73 26.95
C CYS A 21 18.75 -30.23 26.87
N PRO A 22 18.95 -29.42 27.95
CA PRO A 22 18.55 -28.01 27.98
C PRO A 22 19.04 -27.17 26.80
N LEU A 23 20.22 -27.48 26.26
CA LEU A 23 20.80 -26.83 25.07
C LEU A 23 20.04 -27.18 23.79
N THR A 24 19.61 -28.44 23.61
CA THR A 24 18.81 -28.86 22.45
C THR A 24 17.39 -28.32 22.51
N LEU A 25 16.81 -28.23 23.71
CA LEU A 25 15.50 -27.60 23.91
C LEU A 25 15.55 -26.10 23.59
N SER A 26 16.62 -25.41 24.03
CA SER A 26 16.86 -24.00 23.68
C SER A 26 17.06 -23.76 22.18
N LEU A 27 17.74 -24.67 21.47
CA LEU A 27 17.93 -24.59 20.02
C LEU A 27 16.64 -24.84 19.23
N ILE A 28 15.80 -25.78 19.69
CA ILE A 28 14.50 -26.07 19.06
C ILE A 28 13.50 -24.94 19.36
N LEU A 29 13.46 -24.42 20.59
CA LEU A 29 12.69 -23.22 20.91
C LEU A 29 13.20 -22.01 20.15
N GLN A 30 14.52 -21.82 19.99
CA GLN A 30 15.05 -20.78 19.12
C GLN A 30 14.65 -21.01 17.67
N GLN A 31 14.66 -22.23 17.12
CA GLN A 31 14.16 -22.49 15.76
C GLN A 31 12.65 -22.24 15.60
N TYR A 32 11.84 -22.53 16.63
CA TYR A 32 10.40 -22.24 16.65
C TYR A 32 10.09 -20.75 16.88
N LEU A 33 10.89 -20.05 17.70
CA LEU A 33 10.84 -18.60 17.92
C LEU A 33 11.53 -17.81 16.79
N HIS A 34 12.37 -18.46 15.97
CA HIS A 34 12.98 -17.91 14.75
C HIS A 34 12.08 -18.02 13.53
N LYS A 35 10.90 -18.68 13.64
CA LYS A 35 9.82 -18.45 12.68
C LYS A 35 9.20 -17.09 13.02
N SER A 36 9.56 -16.07 12.24
CA SER A 36 9.04 -14.71 12.44
C SER A 36 7.52 -14.66 12.17
N ASP A 37 6.83 -13.65 12.70
CA ASP A 37 5.45 -13.32 12.31
C ASP A 37 5.30 -12.94 10.81
N ALA A 38 6.43 -12.74 10.10
CA ALA A 38 6.52 -12.50 8.65
C ALA A 38 6.90 -13.76 7.84
N GLN A 39 7.36 -14.81 8.52
CA GLN A 39 7.57 -16.18 8.03
C GLN A 39 6.71 -17.16 8.82
N LEU A 40 5.54 -16.72 9.29
CA LEU A 40 4.39 -17.59 9.20
C LEU A 40 4.25 -17.86 7.70
N ILE A 41 4.89 -18.93 7.26
CA ILE A 41 4.49 -19.68 6.09
C ILE A 41 2.98 -19.77 6.24
N LEU A 42 2.26 -18.95 5.48
CA LEU A 42 0.84 -19.18 5.28
C LEU A 42 0.81 -20.61 4.77
N GLU A 43 0.34 -21.54 5.60
CA GLU A 43 0.20 -22.92 5.17
C GLU A 43 -0.77 -22.89 4.00
N ASP A 44 -0.26 -23.04 2.77
CA ASP A 44 -0.97 -22.81 1.50
C ASP A 44 -1.47 -21.35 1.31
N PRO A 45 -0.58 -20.37 1.01
CA PRO A 45 -0.96 -18.99 0.74
C PRO A 45 -1.97 -18.92 -0.43
N PRO A 46 -3.15 -18.29 -0.29
CA PRO A 46 -4.23 -18.43 -1.26
C PRO A 46 -3.87 -18.03 -2.70
N LEU A 47 -3.00 -17.04 -2.90
CA LEU A 47 -2.60 -16.59 -4.24
C LEU A 47 -1.60 -17.55 -4.93
N MET A 48 -0.97 -18.49 -4.23
CA MET A 48 -0.11 -19.51 -4.88
C MET A 48 -0.91 -20.35 -5.90
N LYS A 49 -2.22 -20.50 -5.71
CA LYS A 49 -3.12 -21.19 -6.66
C LYS A 49 -3.15 -20.53 -8.04
N CYS A 50 -2.86 -19.24 -8.09
CA CYS A 50 -2.79 -18.47 -9.33
C CYS A 50 -1.49 -18.68 -10.10
N LYS A 51 -0.46 -19.27 -9.47
CA LYS A 51 0.84 -19.58 -10.08
C LYS A 51 1.45 -18.35 -10.75
N PHE A 52 1.29 -17.19 -10.10
CA PHE A 52 1.95 -15.95 -10.52
C PHE A 52 3.46 -16.14 -10.42
N ASN A 53 4.19 -15.70 -11.46
CA ASN A 53 5.65 -15.75 -11.46
C ASN A 53 6.28 -14.35 -11.36
N LYS A 54 5.49 -13.29 -11.56
CA LYS A 54 5.93 -11.90 -11.53
C LYS A 54 4.83 -11.00 -11.00
N ILE A 55 5.23 -9.91 -10.35
CA ILE A 55 4.34 -8.79 -10.02
C ILE A 55 4.95 -7.51 -10.58
N TYR A 56 4.14 -6.70 -11.25
CA TYR A 56 4.51 -5.35 -11.66
C TYR A 56 3.60 -4.34 -10.97
N GLN A 57 4.21 -3.40 -10.28
CA GLN A 57 3.51 -2.40 -9.46
C GLN A 57 3.80 -1.00 -10.01
N LEU A 58 2.75 -0.21 -10.23
CA LEU A 58 2.82 1.24 -10.42
C LEU A 58 2.02 1.91 -9.29
N GLY A 59 2.31 3.16 -8.95
CA GLY A 59 1.57 3.84 -7.90
C GLY A 59 2.36 4.90 -7.17
N ASP A 60 1.97 5.16 -5.94
CA ASP A 60 2.57 6.20 -5.10
C ASP A 60 3.29 5.65 -3.85
N SER A 61 3.36 6.43 -2.77
CA SER A 61 4.02 6.05 -1.52
C SER A 61 3.38 4.85 -0.82
N LEU A 62 2.11 4.54 -1.10
CA LEU A 62 1.42 3.38 -0.53
C LEU A 62 1.94 2.05 -1.09
N SER A 63 2.72 2.11 -2.18
CA SER A 63 3.33 0.96 -2.82
C SER A 63 4.81 1.15 -3.18
N ASP A 64 5.43 2.30 -2.92
CA ASP A 64 6.84 2.55 -3.19
C ASP A 64 7.75 1.67 -2.32
N THR A 65 8.63 0.92 -2.97
CA THR A 65 9.60 0.01 -2.31
C THR A 65 11.01 0.58 -2.24
N GLY A 66 11.19 1.84 -2.62
CA GLY A 66 12.42 2.62 -2.50
C GLY A 66 12.87 3.33 -3.78
N ASN A 67 11.98 3.56 -4.76
CA ASN A 67 12.29 4.37 -5.93
C ASN A 67 12.51 5.83 -5.54
N PHE A 68 11.65 6.41 -4.70
CA PHE A 68 11.77 7.81 -4.30
C PHE A 68 13.13 8.14 -3.70
N ILE A 69 13.63 7.30 -2.78
CA ILE A 69 14.95 7.50 -2.14
C ILE A 69 16.14 7.33 -3.10
N ARG A 70 15.91 6.84 -4.33
CA ARG A 70 16.94 6.55 -5.35
C ARG A 70 16.86 7.47 -6.57
N GLU A 71 15.71 8.09 -6.84
CA GLU A 71 15.52 8.88 -8.07
C GLU A 71 16.05 10.31 -7.97
N SER A 72 16.18 10.87 -6.76
CA SER A 72 16.54 12.26 -6.56
C SER A 72 17.32 12.50 -5.28
N VAL A 73 18.03 13.63 -5.22
CA VAL A 73 18.69 14.12 -4.00
C VAL A 73 17.65 14.36 -2.89
N LEU A 74 16.48 14.91 -3.24
CA LEU A 74 15.40 15.14 -2.27
C LEU A 74 14.96 13.84 -1.60
N GLY A 75 14.77 12.78 -2.39
CA GLY A 75 14.41 11.47 -1.85
C GLY A 75 15.54 10.83 -1.04
N ALA A 76 16.78 10.92 -1.50
CA ALA A 76 17.93 10.33 -0.80
C ALA A 76 18.17 10.92 0.60
N PHE A 77 17.79 12.19 0.81
CA PHE A 77 17.83 12.86 2.12
C PHE A 77 16.47 12.97 2.81
N SER A 78 15.44 12.27 2.29
CA SER A 78 14.12 12.26 2.92
C SER A 78 14.12 11.40 4.18
N PRO A 79 13.15 11.63 5.10
CA PRO A 79 12.96 10.75 6.25
C PRO A 79 12.80 9.27 5.89
N PHE A 80 12.23 8.98 4.72
CA PHE A 80 12.04 7.61 4.24
C PHE A 80 13.35 6.87 3.98
N ALA A 81 14.49 7.54 3.89
CA ALA A 81 15.80 6.90 3.71
C ALA A 81 16.45 6.45 5.03
N GLU A 82 15.87 6.83 6.18
CA GLU A 82 16.47 6.65 7.50
C GLU A 82 15.47 6.01 8.50
N LEU A 83 15.99 5.57 9.65
CA LEU A 83 15.13 5.18 10.77
C LEU A 83 14.30 6.40 11.25
N PRO A 84 13.05 6.20 11.70
CA PRO A 84 12.43 4.92 12.08
C PRO A 84 11.71 4.17 10.93
N TYR A 85 11.78 4.65 9.69
CA TYR A 85 11.17 3.94 8.57
C TYR A 85 11.86 2.60 8.35
N GLY A 86 11.04 1.55 8.17
CA GLY A 86 11.53 0.17 8.06
C GLY A 86 12.10 -0.45 9.34
N GLN A 87 11.84 0.12 10.53
CA GLN A 87 12.34 -0.44 11.80
C GLN A 87 11.94 -1.91 12.06
N ASN A 88 10.85 -2.40 11.46
CA ASN A 88 10.39 -3.78 11.56
C ASN A 88 11.06 -4.73 10.55
N PHE A 89 11.86 -4.23 9.61
CA PHE A 89 12.69 -5.11 8.78
C PHE A 89 13.76 -5.79 9.63
N ILE A 90 14.10 -7.04 9.29
CA ILE A 90 15.12 -7.83 9.99
C ILE A 90 16.49 -7.12 10.00
N GLN A 91 16.80 -6.41 8.92
CA GLN A 91 18.06 -5.66 8.84
C GLN A 91 18.05 -4.38 9.68
N HIS A 92 16.91 -4.03 10.30
CA HIS A 92 16.67 -2.79 11.04
C HIS A 92 17.18 -1.55 10.29
N LYS A 93 16.88 -1.51 8.99
CA LYS A 93 17.33 -0.46 8.07
C LYS A 93 16.16 -0.05 7.20
N SER A 94 16.09 1.25 6.91
CA SER A 94 15.13 1.73 5.92
C SER A 94 15.40 1.16 4.53
N THR A 95 14.32 0.79 3.84
CA THR A 95 14.34 0.39 2.43
C THR A 95 13.81 1.49 1.49
N GLY A 96 13.28 2.59 2.04
CA GLY A 96 12.53 3.60 1.30
C GLY A 96 11.02 3.37 1.25
N ARG A 97 10.49 2.37 1.97
CA ARG A 97 9.03 2.19 2.15
C ARG A 97 8.53 3.22 3.15
N CYS A 98 7.41 3.87 2.85
CA CYS A 98 6.78 4.87 3.71
C CYS A 98 5.99 4.21 4.87
N SER A 99 6.62 3.32 5.63
CA SER A 99 6.01 2.61 6.76
C SER A 99 7.08 2.20 7.78
N ASP A 100 6.68 1.66 8.93
CA ASP A 100 7.57 0.97 9.86
C ASP A 100 8.05 -0.37 9.32
N GLY A 101 7.47 -0.89 8.24
CA GLY A 101 7.89 -2.12 7.58
C GLY A 101 7.27 -2.36 6.21
N LEU A 102 6.68 -3.55 6.02
CA LEU A 102 6.08 -4.02 4.78
C LEU A 102 4.80 -3.26 4.40
N LEU A 103 4.61 -3.03 3.11
CA LEU A 103 3.42 -2.44 2.49
C LEU A 103 2.45 -3.54 1.99
N MET A 104 1.26 -3.17 1.51
CA MET A 104 0.30 -4.16 0.97
C MET A 104 0.88 -5.00 -0.19
N VAL A 105 1.64 -4.38 -1.10
CA VAL A 105 2.29 -5.08 -2.22
C VAL A 105 3.26 -6.16 -1.76
N ASP A 106 3.91 -5.97 -0.61
CA ASP A 106 4.82 -6.95 -0.04
C ASP A 106 4.07 -8.18 0.46
N PHE A 107 2.95 -7.97 1.17
CA PHE A 107 2.09 -9.07 1.60
C PHE A 107 1.49 -9.82 0.40
N ILE A 108 1.07 -9.11 -0.65
CA ILE A 108 0.60 -9.74 -1.90
C ILE A 108 1.71 -10.60 -2.54
N ALA A 109 2.96 -10.12 -2.54
CA ALA A 109 4.09 -10.89 -3.07
C ALA A 109 4.35 -12.16 -2.27
N LEU A 110 4.36 -12.07 -0.93
CA LEU A 110 4.50 -13.22 -0.04
C LEU A 110 3.37 -14.25 -0.25
N GLU A 111 2.13 -13.78 -0.44
CA GLU A 111 0.96 -14.61 -0.72
C GLU A 111 1.01 -15.27 -2.10
N CYS A 112 1.73 -14.69 -3.06
CA CYS A 112 2.04 -15.32 -4.34
C CYS A 112 3.18 -16.34 -4.25
N GLY A 113 3.89 -16.43 -3.12
CA GLY A 113 5.13 -17.20 -2.98
C GLY A 113 6.33 -16.56 -3.71
N LEU A 114 6.29 -15.25 -3.92
CA LEU A 114 7.31 -14.48 -4.62
C LEU A 114 8.19 -13.69 -3.63
N PRO A 115 9.45 -13.36 -3.99
CA PRO A 115 10.23 -12.42 -3.20
C PRO A 115 9.60 -11.03 -3.21
N LEU A 116 9.96 -10.20 -2.22
CA LEU A 116 9.56 -8.80 -2.18
C LEU A 116 10.03 -8.07 -3.45
N LEU A 117 9.21 -7.16 -3.95
CA LEU A 117 9.55 -6.44 -5.18
C LEU A 117 10.69 -5.45 -4.92
N ASN A 118 11.60 -5.40 -5.89
CA ASN A 118 12.67 -4.41 -5.92
C ASN A 118 12.20 -3.12 -6.61
N PRO A 119 12.64 -1.94 -6.13
CA PRO A 119 12.39 -0.68 -6.80
C PRO A 119 13.16 -0.64 -8.12
N TYR A 120 12.49 -0.25 -9.20
CA TYR A 120 13.06 -0.14 -10.55
C TYR A 120 14.34 0.72 -10.61
N LYS A 121 14.44 1.77 -9.78
CA LYS A 121 15.61 2.64 -9.71
C LYS A 121 16.84 2.00 -9.08
N ASP A 122 16.74 0.80 -8.53
CA ASP A 122 17.90 0.04 -8.07
C ASP A 122 18.56 -0.70 -9.24
N GLN A 123 19.62 -0.11 -9.78
CA GLN A 123 20.33 -0.63 -10.96
C GLN A 123 20.98 -2.00 -10.74
N ASN A 124 21.19 -2.41 -9.48
CA ASN A 124 21.81 -3.68 -9.13
C ASN A 124 20.79 -4.75 -8.72
N ALA A 125 19.51 -4.42 -8.72
CA ALA A 125 18.46 -5.33 -8.28
C ALA A 125 18.15 -6.43 -9.31
N ASN A 126 17.61 -7.54 -8.80
CA ASN A 126 17.12 -8.62 -9.63
C ASN A 126 15.61 -8.42 -9.91
N PHE A 127 15.25 -8.36 -11.19
CA PHE A 127 13.88 -8.18 -11.66
C PHE A 127 13.25 -9.45 -12.26
N THR A 128 13.83 -10.63 -12.02
CA THR A 128 13.33 -11.91 -12.54
C THR A 128 11.86 -12.17 -12.14
N HIS A 129 11.46 -11.75 -10.94
CA HIS A 129 10.11 -11.89 -10.39
C HIS A 129 9.27 -10.61 -10.50
N GLY A 130 9.62 -9.72 -11.43
CA GLY A 130 8.97 -8.44 -11.65
C GLY A 130 9.65 -7.26 -10.95
N ALA A 131 9.01 -6.10 -11.02
CA ALA A 131 9.59 -4.82 -10.63
C ALA A 131 8.52 -3.87 -10.08
N ASN A 132 8.92 -2.98 -9.19
CA ASN A 132 8.07 -1.92 -8.66
C ASN A 132 8.50 -0.56 -9.23
N PHE A 133 7.58 0.13 -9.88
CA PHE A 133 7.74 1.44 -10.49
C PHE A 133 7.10 2.57 -9.69
N ALA A 134 6.39 2.26 -8.60
CA ALA A 134 5.72 3.25 -7.76
C ALA A 134 6.73 4.21 -7.10
N VAL A 135 6.32 5.46 -6.92
CA VAL A 135 7.17 6.52 -6.36
C VAL A 135 6.40 7.35 -5.35
N ALA A 136 6.97 7.56 -4.16
CA ALA A 136 6.34 8.38 -3.14
C ALA A 136 5.96 9.78 -3.65
N GLY A 137 4.69 10.16 -3.42
CA GLY A 137 4.13 11.46 -3.83
C GLY A 137 3.76 11.57 -5.31
N ALA A 138 3.85 10.49 -6.08
CA ALA A 138 3.45 10.45 -7.48
C ALA A 138 1.95 10.73 -7.68
N THR A 139 1.63 11.34 -8.80
CA THR A 139 0.28 11.69 -9.25
C THR A 139 -0.05 10.93 -10.53
N ALA A 140 -1.32 10.69 -10.82
CA ALA A 140 -1.73 10.20 -12.13
C ALA A 140 -1.45 11.27 -13.19
N LEU A 141 -1.85 12.52 -12.94
CA LEU A 141 -1.60 13.65 -13.82
C LEU A 141 -0.14 14.16 -13.74
N PRO A 142 0.47 14.60 -14.84
CA PRO A 142 1.78 15.26 -14.83
C PRO A 142 1.80 16.57 -14.04
N ALA A 143 2.98 16.96 -13.55
CA ALA A 143 3.18 18.17 -12.74
C ALA A 143 2.78 19.47 -13.48
N GLU A 144 2.93 19.50 -14.80
CA GLU A 144 2.55 20.62 -15.65
C GLU A 144 1.03 20.83 -15.61
N ILE A 145 0.25 19.74 -15.72
CA ILE A 145 -1.21 19.77 -15.66
C ILE A 145 -1.69 20.21 -14.27
N LEU A 146 -1.01 19.79 -13.20
CA LEU A 146 -1.32 20.25 -11.84
C LEU A 146 -1.05 21.74 -11.65
N THR A 147 0.03 22.24 -12.25
CA THR A 147 0.36 23.67 -12.25
C THR A 147 -0.74 24.49 -12.94
N ASP A 148 -1.24 24.03 -14.08
CA ASP A 148 -2.37 24.67 -14.80
C ASP A 148 -3.66 24.68 -13.96
N LYS A 149 -3.84 23.66 -13.11
CA LYS A 149 -4.94 23.57 -12.14
C LYS A 149 -4.71 24.40 -10.88
N LYS A 150 -3.65 25.22 -10.85
CA LYS A 150 -3.24 26.06 -9.72
C LYS A 150 -2.89 25.24 -8.47
N ILE A 151 -2.39 24.03 -8.66
CA ILE A 151 -1.74 23.24 -7.62
C ILE A 151 -0.24 23.44 -7.80
N ASN A 152 0.39 24.08 -6.81
CA ASN A 152 1.79 24.49 -6.87
C ASN A 152 2.72 23.29 -7.02
N SER A 153 3.38 23.18 -8.17
CA SER A 153 4.34 22.12 -8.48
C SER A 153 5.56 22.11 -7.56
N ASN A 154 5.91 23.23 -6.92
CA ASN A 154 7.00 23.26 -5.94
C ASN A 154 6.68 22.49 -4.64
N SER A 155 5.41 22.14 -4.42
CA SER A 155 5.00 21.29 -3.29
C SER A 155 5.03 19.79 -3.63
N LEU A 156 5.21 19.44 -4.91
CA LEU A 156 5.37 18.06 -5.33
C LEU A 156 6.78 17.60 -4.96
N ILE A 157 6.87 16.42 -4.36
CA ILE A 157 8.17 15.84 -3.98
C ILE A 157 8.82 15.07 -5.13
N THR A 158 8.07 14.77 -6.18
CA THR A 158 8.52 14.03 -7.37
C THR A 158 7.79 14.49 -8.63
N ASN A 159 8.42 14.30 -9.78
CA ASN A 159 7.80 14.44 -11.10
C ASN A 159 7.49 13.08 -11.75
N SER A 160 7.64 11.98 -11.00
CA SER A 160 7.44 10.62 -11.50
C SER A 160 5.97 10.22 -11.51
N SER A 161 5.17 10.98 -12.28
CA SER A 161 3.74 10.70 -12.51
C SER A 161 3.52 9.32 -13.14
N LEU A 162 2.26 8.88 -13.21
CA LEU A 162 1.91 7.58 -13.77
C LEU A 162 2.48 7.37 -15.19
N SER A 163 2.42 8.39 -16.05
CA SER A 163 3.05 8.38 -17.39
C SER A 163 4.56 8.07 -17.32
N VAL A 164 5.29 8.70 -16.41
CA VAL A 164 6.74 8.47 -16.24
C VAL A 164 7.02 7.05 -15.74
N GLN A 165 6.21 6.54 -14.82
CA GLN A 165 6.34 5.16 -14.35
C GLN A 165 6.05 4.14 -15.46
N LEU A 166 5.10 4.44 -16.35
CA LEU A 166 4.82 3.63 -17.53
C LEU A 166 5.97 3.67 -18.54
N ASP A 167 6.62 4.81 -18.75
CA ASP A 167 7.82 4.90 -19.59
C ASP A 167 8.98 4.05 -19.05
N TRP A 168 9.13 4.01 -17.73
CA TRP A 168 10.09 3.13 -17.07
C TRP A 168 9.74 1.66 -17.28
N MET A 169 8.47 1.30 -17.14
CA MET A 169 7.99 -0.07 -17.41
C MET A 169 8.17 -0.47 -18.88
N PHE A 170 7.91 0.45 -19.82
CA PHE A 170 8.18 0.24 -21.25
C PHE A 170 9.65 -0.03 -21.50
N SER A 171 10.52 0.81 -20.92
CA SER A 171 11.98 0.65 -21.03
C SER A 171 12.44 -0.69 -20.46
N HIS A 172 11.88 -1.09 -19.32
CA HIS A 172 12.14 -2.37 -18.68
C HIS A 172 11.78 -3.54 -19.60
N PHE A 173 10.54 -3.62 -20.09
CA PHE A 173 10.09 -4.72 -20.95
C PHE A 173 10.83 -4.81 -22.29
N LYS A 174 11.22 -3.67 -22.85
CA LYS A 174 12.06 -3.63 -24.04
C LYS A 174 13.45 -4.22 -23.78
N SER A 175 14.02 -3.97 -22.59
CA SER A 175 15.34 -4.47 -22.22
C SER A 175 15.35 -5.97 -21.88
N THR A 176 14.23 -6.50 -21.37
CA THR A 176 14.12 -7.89 -20.88
C THR A 176 13.44 -8.85 -21.86
N CYS A 177 12.97 -8.37 -23.02
CA CYS A 177 12.27 -9.17 -24.05
C CYS A 177 11.07 -9.98 -23.51
N SER A 178 10.31 -9.45 -22.54
CA SER A 178 9.37 -10.24 -21.71
C SER A 178 8.01 -10.61 -22.33
N THR A 179 7.83 -10.52 -23.64
CA THR A 179 6.48 -10.53 -24.30
C THR A 179 5.63 -11.79 -24.06
N GLY A 180 6.24 -12.96 -23.76
CA GLY A 180 5.52 -14.20 -23.46
C GLY A 180 5.24 -14.46 -21.98
N GLU A 181 6.02 -13.86 -21.07
CA GLU A 181 6.00 -14.18 -19.64
C GLU A 181 4.93 -13.41 -18.86
N LEU A 182 4.36 -12.34 -19.45
CA LEU A 182 3.44 -11.42 -18.78
C LEU A 182 2.02 -12.00 -18.56
N LYS A 183 1.66 -13.11 -19.24
CA LYS A 183 0.39 -13.81 -19.01
C LYS A 183 0.26 -14.43 -17.60
N LYS A 184 1.40 -14.68 -16.95
CA LYS A 184 1.48 -15.18 -15.57
C LYS A 184 1.88 -14.08 -14.58
N ALA A 185 1.94 -12.83 -15.01
CA ALA A 185 2.19 -11.71 -14.14
C ALA A 185 0.87 -11.17 -13.54
N LEU A 186 0.96 -10.64 -12.33
CA LEU A 186 -0.06 -9.79 -11.72
C LEU A 186 0.39 -8.33 -11.88
N PHE A 187 -0.48 -7.48 -12.43
CA PHE A 187 -0.24 -6.05 -12.53
C PHE A 187 -1.08 -5.33 -11.48
N LEU A 188 -0.44 -4.47 -10.70
CA LEU A 188 -1.07 -3.60 -9.70
C LEU A 188 -0.85 -2.15 -10.16
N VAL A 189 -1.91 -1.45 -10.51
CA VAL A 189 -1.85 -0.10 -11.11
C VAL A 189 -2.42 0.90 -10.11
N GLY A 190 -1.66 1.15 -9.05
CA GLY A 190 -2.00 2.07 -7.98
C GLY A 190 -1.79 1.49 -6.56
N GLU A 191 -2.16 2.22 -5.52
CA GLU A 191 -2.98 3.44 -5.60
C GLU A 191 -2.23 4.62 -6.26
N ILE A 192 -2.96 5.37 -7.08
CA ILE A 192 -2.53 6.57 -7.77
C ILE A 192 -3.78 7.40 -8.08
N GLY A 193 -3.65 8.73 -8.06
CA GLY A 193 -4.76 9.66 -8.26
C GLY A 193 -5.24 10.32 -6.95
N GLY A 194 -4.89 9.79 -5.78
CA GLY A 194 -5.16 10.42 -4.48
C GLY A 194 -4.32 11.66 -4.19
N ASN A 195 -3.06 11.69 -4.66
CA ASN A 195 -2.14 12.77 -4.35
C ASN A 195 -2.54 14.11 -4.96
N GLU A 196 -3.17 14.14 -6.14
CA GLU A 196 -3.71 15.36 -6.75
C GLU A 196 -4.68 16.08 -5.81
N PHE A 197 -5.57 15.31 -5.19
CA PHE A 197 -6.54 15.84 -4.23
C PHE A 197 -5.86 16.25 -2.93
N ASN A 198 -4.93 15.45 -2.41
CA ASN A 198 -4.20 15.77 -1.19
C ASN A 198 -3.37 17.05 -1.34
N TYR A 199 -2.62 17.21 -2.43
CA TYR A 199 -1.88 18.44 -2.71
C TYR A 199 -2.81 19.64 -2.83
N GLY A 200 -3.92 19.51 -3.56
CA GLY A 200 -4.91 20.59 -3.68
C GLY A 200 -5.55 20.96 -2.34
N LEU A 201 -5.97 19.98 -1.53
CA LEU A 201 -6.53 20.18 -0.20
C LEU A 201 -5.55 20.93 0.71
N LEU A 202 -4.30 20.45 0.81
CA LEU A 202 -3.28 21.02 1.69
C LEU A 202 -2.84 22.43 1.25
N GLN A 203 -3.09 22.81 -0.01
CA GLN A 203 -2.87 24.15 -0.54
C GLN A 203 -4.12 25.04 -0.48
N GLY A 204 -5.22 24.56 0.11
CA GLY A 204 -6.44 25.33 0.30
C GLY A 204 -7.32 25.47 -0.96
N LYS A 205 -7.17 24.57 -1.93
CA LYS A 205 -8.02 24.54 -3.12
C LYS A 205 -9.48 24.24 -2.75
N PRO A 206 -10.48 24.94 -3.33
CA PRO A 206 -11.88 24.69 -3.00
C PRO A 206 -12.32 23.26 -3.34
N MET A 207 -13.12 22.66 -2.47
CA MET A 207 -13.61 21.28 -2.63
C MET A 207 -14.34 21.06 -3.96
N GLU A 208 -15.13 22.03 -4.43
CA GLU A 208 -15.82 21.93 -5.73
C GLU A 208 -14.85 21.86 -6.91
N GLU A 209 -13.72 22.58 -6.85
CA GLU A 209 -12.70 22.49 -7.89
C GLU A 209 -11.99 21.13 -7.87
N LEU A 210 -11.78 20.55 -6.68
CA LEU A 210 -11.21 19.20 -6.53
C LEU A 210 -12.14 18.13 -7.07
N ARG A 211 -13.44 18.21 -6.75
CA ARG A 211 -14.46 17.31 -7.32
C ARG A 211 -14.52 17.39 -8.84
N ALA A 212 -14.39 18.60 -9.40
CA ALA A 212 -14.38 18.81 -10.84
C ALA A 212 -13.16 18.21 -11.55
N MET A 213 -12.05 17.96 -10.83
CA MET A 213 -10.86 17.31 -11.38
C MET A 213 -10.99 15.79 -11.48
N VAL A 214 -11.90 15.16 -10.73
CA VAL A 214 -12.03 13.68 -10.64
C VAL A 214 -12.15 13.01 -12.01
N PRO A 215 -13.01 13.45 -12.94
CA PRO A 215 -13.14 12.79 -14.24
C PRO A 215 -11.84 12.77 -15.05
N GLU A 216 -11.03 13.82 -14.95
CA GLU A 216 -9.77 13.94 -15.69
C GLU A 216 -8.67 13.05 -15.12
N VAL A 217 -8.55 12.98 -13.78
CA VAL A 217 -7.62 12.06 -13.10
C VAL A 217 -7.94 10.61 -13.47
N VAL A 218 -9.22 10.23 -13.43
CA VAL A 218 -9.67 8.87 -13.80
C VAL A 218 -9.49 8.62 -15.30
N GLN A 219 -9.68 9.62 -16.15
CA GLN A 219 -9.49 9.48 -17.59
C GLN A 219 -8.02 9.19 -17.95
N GLU A 220 -7.05 9.74 -17.23
CA GLU A 220 -5.63 9.43 -17.41
C GLU A 220 -5.36 7.94 -17.15
N LEU A 221 -5.86 7.42 -16.03
CA LEU A 221 -5.79 5.99 -15.70
C LEU A 221 -6.44 5.12 -16.78
N ARG A 222 -7.64 5.51 -17.22
CA ARG A 222 -8.40 4.79 -18.24
C ARG A 222 -7.68 4.77 -19.59
N ALA A 223 -7.01 5.86 -19.97
CA ALA A 223 -6.28 5.95 -21.24
C ALA A 223 -5.02 5.07 -21.23
N MET A 224 -4.34 4.99 -20.09
CA MET A 224 -3.06 4.30 -19.99
C MET A 224 -3.15 2.77 -19.89
N VAL A 225 -4.18 2.26 -19.23
CA VAL A 225 -4.33 0.80 -19.00
C VAL A 225 -4.37 0.02 -20.33
N PRO A 226 -5.15 0.41 -21.35
CA PRO A 226 -5.22 -0.34 -22.59
C PRO A 226 -3.97 -0.26 -23.46
N GLU A 227 -3.50 0.95 -23.75
CA GLU A 227 -2.46 1.18 -24.76
C GLU A 227 -1.10 0.69 -24.28
N THR A 228 -0.85 0.77 -22.97
CA THR A 228 0.44 0.40 -22.39
C THR A 228 0.37 -0.98 -21.75
N ILE A 229 -0.49 -1.19 -20.76
CA ILE A 229 -0.42 -2.39 -19.91
C ILE A 229 -0.95 -3.61 -20.67
N VAL A 230 -2.14 -3.51 -21.25
CA VAL A 230 -2.70 -4.57 -22.11
C VAL A 230 -1.88 -4.73 -23.38
N GLY A 231 -1.36 -3.64 -23.96
CA GLY A 231 -0.46 -3.64 -25.11
C GLY A 231 0.78 -4.53 -24.92
N PHE A 232 1.33 -4.61 -23.70
CA PHE A 232 2.45 -5.51 -23.38
C PHE A 232 2.04 -6.99 -23.20
N GLY A 233 0.76 -7.30 -23.18
CA GLY A 233 0.25 -8.66 -22.96
C GLY A 233 -0.08 -8.97 -21.50
N ALA A 234 -0.31 -7.95 -20.67
CA ALA A 234 -0.90 -8.13 -19.35
C ALA A 234 -2.32 -8.71 -19.46
N VAL A 235 -2.66 -9.66 -18.59
CA VAL A 235 -3.97 -10.35 -18.60
C VAL A 235 -4.72 -10.29 -17.27
N ARG A 236 -4.03 -9.95 -16.18
CA ARG A 236 -4.60 -9.80 -14.83
C ARG A 236 -4.08 -8.50 -14.23
N ILE A 237 -4.98 -7.55 -14.09
CA ILE A 237 -4.69 -6.18 -13.69
C ILE A 237 -5.65 -5.82 -12.56
N VAL A 238 -5.09 -5.43 -11.41
CA VAL A 238 -5.85 -4.87 -10.28
C VAL A 238 -5.57 -3.37 -10.23
N ILE A 239 -6.63 -2.58 -10.19
CA ILE A 239 -6.58 -1.12 -10.14
C ILE A 239 -7.25 -0.70 -8.84
N PRO A 240 -6.48 -0.43 -7.78
CA PRO A 240 -7.05 -0.04 -6.50
C PRO A 240 -7.58 1.40 -6.52
N GLY A 241 -8.66 1.63 -5.77
CA GLY A 241 -9.15 2.98 -5.47
C GLY A 241 -8.45 3.61 -4.27
N ASN A 242 -8.96 4.76 -3.84
CA ASN A 242 -8.43 5.52 -2.72
C ASN A 242 -9.01 5.02 -1.39
N PHE A 243 -8.19 5.11 -0.34
CA PHE A 243 -8.62 4.97 1.05
C PHE A 243 -9.61 6.08 1.47
N PRO A 244 -10.35 5.92 2.58
CA PRO A 244 -11.11 7.01 3.19
C PRO A 244 -10.16 8.08 3.75
N ILE A 245 -9.78 9.04 2.90
CA ILE A 245 -8.79 10.07 3.23
C ILE A 245 -9.21 10.96 4.42
N GLY A 246 -10.51 11.03 4.73
CA GLY A 246 -11.03 11.73 5.90
C GLY A 246 -10.65 11.09 7.24
N CYS A 247 -10.09 9.88 7.22
CA CYS A 247 -9.59 9.17 8.40
C CYS A 247 -8.08 9.39 8.65
N ILE A 248 -7.37 10.09 7.75
CA ILE A 248 -5.91 10.18 7.79
C ILE A 248 -5.49 11.34 8.73
N PRO A 249 -4.57 11.11 9.70
CA PRO A 249 -4.25 12.08 10.74
C PRO A 249 -3.81 13.46 10.24
N ASN A 250 -3.08 13.56 9.12
CA ASN A 250 -2.65 14.84 8.57
C ASN A 250 -3.84 15.70 8.10
N LEU A 251 -4.84 15.09 7.46
CA LEU A 251 -6.03 15.75 6.97
C LEU A 251 -6.99 16.03 8.13
N LEU A 252 -7.15 15.10 9.07
CA LEU A 252 -7.89 15.32 10.31
C LEU A 252 -7.34 16.51 11.11
N THR A 253 -6.02 16.65 11.19
CA THR A 253 -5.36 17.79 11.84
C THR A 253 -5.58 19.09 11.07
N THR A 254 -5.45 19.04 9.75
CA THR A 254 -5.54 20.24 8.88
C THR A 254 -6.97 20.79 8.81
N PHE A 255 -7.97 19.90 8.78
CA PHE A 255 -9.38 20.23 8.62
C PHE A 255 -10.19 20.04 9.91
N LEU A 256 -9.50 20.06 11.07
CA LEU A 256 -10.13 19.94 12.38
C LEU A 256 -11.24 21.00 12.56
N THR A 257 -12.41 20.55 13.00
CA THR A 257 -13.58 21.42 13.23
C THR A 257 -14.31 21.02 14.50
N THR A 258 -14.97 21.98 15.14
CA THR A 258 -15.83 21.73 16.31
C THR A 258 -17.23 21.25 15.92
N ASN A 259 -17.56 21.24 14.62
CA ASN A 259 -18.83 20.72 14.13
C ASN A 259 -18.83 19.19 14.20
N SER A 260 -19.44 18.63 15.25
CA SER A 260 -19.55 17.17 15.42
C SER A 260 -20.28 16.47 14.28
N THR A 261 -21.16 17.18 13.56
CA THR A 261 -21.87 16.60 12.40
C THR A 261 -20.99 16.47 11.15
N ALA A 262 -19.76 17.00 11.15
CA ALA A 262 -18.80 16.85 10.05
C ALA A 262 -18.15 15.45 10.02
N TYR A 263 -18.21 14.73 11.14
CA TYR A 263 -17.59 13.43 11.32
C TYR A 263 -18.60 12.28 11.12
N ASP A 264 -18.12 11.12 10.70
CA ASP A 264 -18.88 9.86 10.65
C ASP A 264 -18.74 9.05 11.96
N GLU A 265 -19.30 7.85 12.01
CA GLU A 265 -19.26 6.97 13.19
C GLU A 265 -17.86 6.48 13.58
N TYR A 266 -16.86 6.66 12.71
CA TYR A 266 -15.46 6.31 12.95
C TYR A 266 -14.59 7.55 13.17
N ASP A 267 -15.20 8.70 13.49
CA ASP A 267 -14.52 9.98 13.70
C ASP A 267 -13.70 10.45 12.47
N CYS A 268 -14.13 10.07 11.27
CA CYS A 268 -13.51 10.53 10.02
C CYS A 268 -14.31 11.67 9.38
N LEU A 269 -13.62 12.59 8.69
CA LEU A 269 -14.27 13.74 8.02
C LEU A 269 -15.06 13.30 6.78
N LYS A 270 -16.38 13.47 6.82
CA LYS A 270 -17.29 13.02 5.76
C LYS A 270 -17.03 13.68 4.42
N ASP A 271 -16.77 14.98 4.39
CA ASP A 271 -16.58 15.70 3.12
C ASP A 271 -15.31 15.25 2.38
N LEU A 272 -14.26 14.89 3.11
CA LEU A 272 -13.04 14.33 2.53
C LEU A 272 -13.28 12.89 2.06
N ASN A 273 -13.99 12.09 2.85
CA ASN A 273 -14.41 10.74 2.47
C ASN A 273 -15.31 10.74 1.23
N ASN A 274 -16.21 11.71 1.09
CA ASN A 274 -17.08 11.87 -0.08
C ASN A 274 -16.28 12.19 -1.35
N LEU A 275 -15.14 12.88 -1.26
CA LEU A 275 -14.25 13.09 -2.40
C LEU A 275 -13.59 11.78 -2.83
N ALA A 276 -13.10 10.97 -1.89
CA ALA A 276 -12.55 9.64 -2.18
C ALA A 276 -13.62 8.70 -2.78
N ILE A 277 -14.84 8.70 -2.24
CA ILE A 277 -15.97 7.95 -2.79
C ILE A 277 -16.27 8.39 -4.23
N LEU A 278 -16.34 9.71 -4.48
CA LEU A 278 -16.58 10.24 -5.82
C LEU A 278 -15.53 9.75 -6.83
N TYR A 279 -14.25 9.78 -6.43
CA TYR A 279 -13.15 9.24 -7.23
C TYR A 279 -13.31 7.75 -7.50
N ASN A 280 -13.56 6.96 -6.45
CA ASN A 280 -13.74 5.53 -6.52
C ASN A 280 -14.93 5.12 -7.41
N ASP A 281 -16.03 5.86 -7.38
CA ASP A 281 -17.19 5.63 -8.24
C ASP A 281 -16.87 5.88 -9.71
N HIS A 282 -16.09 6.91 -10.02
CA HIS A 282 -15.65 7.18 -11.40
C HIS A 282 -14.67 6.10 -11.87
N LEU A 283 -13.74 5.69 -11.01
CA LEU A 283 -12.77 4.64 -11.32
C LEU A 283 -13.46 3.30 -11.58
N GLN A 284 -14.43 2.91 -10.74
CA GLN A 284 -15.21 1.69 -10.96
C GLN A 284 -15.98 1.72 -12.29
N LYS A 285 -16.60 2.85 -12.65
CA LYS A 285 -17.26 3.00 -13.96
C LYS A 285 -16.28 2.87 -15.11
N ALA A 286 -15.11 3.52 -15.02
CA ALA A 286 -14.07 3.41 -16.04
C ALA A 286 -13.57 1.97 -16.20
N ILE A 287 -13.37 1.23 -15.09
CA ILE A 287 -12.99 -0.18 -15.11
C ILE A 287 -14.08 -1.03 -15.79
N GLN A 288 -15.36 -0.82 -15.45
CA GLN A 288 -16.48 -1.55 -16.07
C GLN A 288 -16.60 -1.27 -17.58
N GLU A 289 -16.26 -0.06 -18.03
CA GLU A 289 -16.18 0.25 -19.46
C GLU A 289 -15.00 -0.49 -20.12
N LEU A 290 -13.81 -0.46 -19.51
CA LEU A 290 -12.65 -1.18 -20.00
C LEU A 290 -12.88 -2.70 -20.05
N GLU A 291 -13.59 -3.29 -19.09
CA GLU A 291 -13.96 -4.71 -19.11
C GLU A 291 -14.79 -5.09 -20.34
N LYS A 292 -15.66 -4.18 -20.82
CA LYS A 292 -16.46 -4.38 -22.04
C LYS A 292 -15.58 -4.31 -23.30
N ASP A 293 -14.63 -3.38 -23.31
CA ASP A 293 -13.71 -3.17 -24.44
C ASP A 293 -12.67 -4.30 -24.54
N TYR A 294 -12.29 -4.90 -23.40
CA TYR A 294 -11.24 -5.91 -23.28
C TYR A 294 -11.73 -7.21 -22.61
N PRO A 295 -12.69 -7.96 -23.20
CA PRO A 295 -13.36 -9.10 -22.55
C PRO A 295 -12.45 -10.31 -22.25
N LYS A 296 -11.22 -10.30 -22.77
CA LYS A 296 -10.20 -11.34 -22.51
C LYS A 296 -9.25 -10.99 -21.37
N ILE A 297 -9.31 -9.76 -20.87
CA ILE A 297 -8.46 -9.25 -19.79
C ILE A 297 -9.27 -9.30 -18.49
N ILE A 298 -8.63 -9.73 -17.42
CA ILE A 298 -9.20 -9.69 -16.08
C ILE A 298 -8.78 -8.35 -15.47
N LEU A 299 -9.72 -7.42 -15.41
CA LEU A 299 -9.58 -6.13 -14.74
C LEU A 299 -10.35 -6.21 -13.42
N ILE A 300 -9.72 -5.83 -12.32
CA ILE A 300 -10.33 -5.89 -11.00
C ILE A 300 -10.18 -4.54 -10.33
N TYR A 301 -11.28 -3.99 -9.84
CA TYR A 301 -11.25 -2.87 -8.91
C TYR A 301 -10.76 -3.36 -7.54
N GLY A 302 -9.67 -2.79 -7.04
CA GLY A 302 -9.18 -3.04 -5.69
C GLY A 302 -9.86 -2.11 -4.69
N ASP A 303 -10.77 -2.65 -3.88
CA ASP A 303 -11.62 -1.84 -2.99
C ASP A 303 -10.92 -1.47 -1.68
N TYR A 304 -9.95 -0.55 -1.79
CA TYR A 304 -9.18 -0.04 -0.66
C TYR A 304 -10.06 0.69 0.35
N TYR A 305 -11.11 1.35 -0.12
CA TYR A 305 -12.02 2.10 0.73
C TYR A 305 -12.73 1.17 1.71
N ASN A 306 -13.38 0.12 1.20
CA ASN A 306 -14.10 -0.82 2.07
C ASN A 306 -13.15 -1.72 2.87
N ALA A 307 -11.95 -2.01 2.38
CA ALA A 307 -10.91 -2.67 3.17
C ALA A 307 -10.58 -1.86 4.44
N TYR A 308 -10.43 -0.54 4.31
CA TYR A 308 -10.13 0.35 5.43
C TYR A 308 -11.33 0.51 6.38
N GLN A 309 -12.54 0.63 5.85
CA GLN A 309 -13.76 0.65 6.66
C GLN A 309 -13.90 -0.64 7.49
N TRP A 310 -13.63 -1.80 6.88
CA TRP A 310 -13.60 -3.08 7.58
C TRP A 310 -12.52 -3.12 8.66
N LEU A 311 -11.33 -2.58 8.38
CA LEU A 311 -10.25 -2.48 9.37
C LEU A 311 -10.68 -1.67 10.59
N LEU A 312 -11.30 -0.49 10.38
CA LEU A 312 -11.82 0.35 11.47
C LEU A 312 -12.89 -0.36 12.29
N GLN A 313 -13.84 -1.00 11.61
CA GLN A 313 -14.92 -1.73 12.25
C GLN A 313 -14.42 -2.87 13.14
N ASN A 314 -13.31 -3.52 12.74
CA ASN A 314 -12.73 -4.66 13.45
C ASN A 314 -11.48 -4.31 14.27
N ALA A 315 -11.11 -3.03 14.36
CA ALA A 315 -9.77 -2.63 14.80
C ALA A 315 -9.36 -3.22 16.16
N THR A 316 -10.27 -3.20 17.15
CA THR A 316 -9.99 -3.73 18.49
C THR A 316 -9.78 -5.24 18.51
N SER A 317 -10.55 -6.01 17.72
CA SER A 317 -10.37 -7.48 17.66
C SER A 317 -9.10 -7.87 16.90
N LEU A 318 -8.63 -7.00 16.00
CA LEU A 318 -7.40 -7.16 15.24
C LEU A 318 -6.13 -6.71 15.99
N GLY A 319 -6.28 -6.20 17.23
CA GLY A 319 -5.17 -5.80 18.10
C GLY A 319 -4.83 -4.31 18.11
N PHE A 320 -5.60 -3.47 17.40
CA PHE A 320 -5.40 -2.02 17.41
C PHE A 320 -6.03 -1.37 18.64
N HIS A 321 -5.33 -0.40 19.21
CA HIS A 321 -5.82 0.33 20.38
C HIS A 321 -6.91 1.32 19.98
N ARG A 322 -8.10 1.19 20.58
CA ARG A 322 -9.28 2.04 20.28
C ARG A 322 -9.02 3.54 20.38
N LYS A 323 -8.11 3.98 21.28
CA LYS A 323 -7.78 5.40 21.48
C LYS A 323 -6.78 5.96 20.47
N SER A 324 -6.22 5.14 19.59
CA SER A 324 -5.20 5.53 18.62
C SER A 324 -5.57 5.24 17.17
N LEU A 325 -6.84 4.92 16.88
CA LEU A 325 -7.27 4.56 15.52
C LEU A 325 -7.02 5.71 14.52
N GLN A 326 -7.17 6.96 14.96
CA GLN A 326 -6.91 8.16 14.17
C GLN A 326 -5.60 8.87 14.57
N LYS A 327 -4.69 8.19 15.30
CA LYS A 327 -3.43 8.80 15.75
C LYS A 327 -2.24 8.20 15.01
N ALA A 328 -1.28 9.04 14.64
CA ALA A 328 0.00 8.58 14.13
C ALA A 328 0.83 7.94 15.25
N CYS A 329 1.53 6.83 14.96
CA CYS A 329 2.49 6.22 15.87
C CYS A 329 3.77 7.07 16.01
N CYS A 330 4.29 7.56 14.88
CA CYS A 330 5.46 8.42 14.81
C CYS A 330 5.01 9.86 14.53
N GLY A 331 5.07 10.71 15.55
CA GLY A 331 4.53 12.06 15.44
C GLY A 331 4.35 12.74 16.78
N ILE A 332 3.93 14.01 16.72
CA ILE A 332 3.61 14.84 17.88
C ILE A 332 2.44 15.76 17.51
N GLY A 333 1.74 16.28 18.51
CA GLY A 333 0.84 17.42 18.33
C GLY A 333 -0.63 17.05 18.21
N GLY A 334 -1.48 17.93 18.73
CA GLY A 334 -2.94 17.86 18.61
C GLY A 334 -3.56 16.53 19.05
N ASP A 335 -4.81 16.31 18.62
CA ASP A 335 -5.58 15.11 18.95
C ASP A 335 -5.12 13.87 18.18
N TYR A 336 -4.54 14.08 16.98
CA TYR A 336 -4.17 13.02 16.03
C TYR A 336 -2.67 12.68 16.04
N ASN A 337 -1.90 13.24 16.98
CA ASN A 337 -0.45 13.05 17.09
C ASN A 337 0.33 13.41 15.81
N TYR A 338 -0.07 14.50 15.15
CA TYR A 338 0.52 14.96 13.90
C TYR A 338 0.73 16.48 13.88
N ASP A 339 1.88 16.91 13.36
CA ASP A 339 2.24 18.32 13.16
C ASP A 339 2.99 18.46 11.83
N LYS A 340 2.42 19.25 10.90
CA LYS A 340 2.98 19.48 9.57
C LYS A 340 4.38 20.11 9.58
N SER A 341 4.77 20.78 10.67
CA SER A 341 6.08 21.41 10.81
C SER A 341 7.15 20.46 11.36
N ARG A 342 6.73 19.33 11.93
CA ARG A 342 7.59 18.35 12.61
C ARG A 342 7.14 16.93 12.27
N ILE A 343 7.44 16.53 11.05
CA ILE A 343 7.07 15.23 10.49
C ILE A 343 7.89 14.07 11.06
N CYS A 344 7.38 12.84 10.96
CA CYS A 344 8.10 11.64 11.37
C CYS A 344 9.50 11.56 10.74
N GLY A 345 10.48 11.05 11.50
CA GLY A 345 11.89 10.97 11.11
C GLY A 345 12.67 12.28 11.23
N ALA A 346 12.02 13.42 11.53
CA ALA A 346 12.75 14.62 11.93
C ALA A 346 13.49 14.41 13.29
N PRO A 347 14.58 15.13 13.56
CA PRO A 347 15.33 14.98 14.82
C PRO A 347 14.45 15.16 16.06
N GLY A 348 14.54 14.21 17.00
CA GLY A 348 13.81 14.24 18.27
C GLY A 348 12.32 13.91 18.16
N MET A 349 11.87 13.34 17.05
CA MET A 349 10.49 12.88 16.90
C MET A 349 10.24 11.58 17.63
N PRO A 350 9.23 11.52 18.53
CA PRO A 350 8.91 10.28 19.23
C PRO A 350 8.22 9.27 18.31
N VAL A 351 8.49 8.00 18.58
CA VAL A 351 7.81 6.86 17.99
C VAL A 351 7.07 6.14 19.11
N CYS A 352 5.85 5.70 18.86
CA CYS A 352 5.07 4.94 19.82
C CYS A 352 5.79 3.62 20.19
N GLY A 353 5.59 3.14 21.42
CA GLY A 353 6.30 1.95 21.92
C GLY A 353 5.91 0.63 21.24
N ASN A 354 4.73 0.57 20.60
CA ASN A 354 4.28 -0.59 19.84
C ASN A 354 3.49 -0.16 18.58
N PRO A 355 4.16 -0.07 17.41
CA PRO A 355 3.52 0.25 16.14
C PRO A 355 2.40 -0.74 15.74
N GLY A 356 2.48 -2.00 16.20
CA GLY A 356 1.49 -3.04 15.91
C GLY A 356 0.08 -2.75 16.46
N CYS A 357 -0.04 -1.78 17.38
CA CYS A 357 -1.33 -1.35 17.94
C CYS A 357 -1.88 -0.06 17.31
N TYR A 358 -1.22 0.49 16.29
CA TYR A 358 -1.59 1.73 15.60
C TYR A 358 -1.93 1.45 14.14
N ILE A 359 -2.94 2.14 13.60
CA ILE A 359 -3.27 2.06 12.16
C ILE A 359 -2.34 2.98 11.36
N SER A 360 -2.21 4.24 11.76
CA SER A 360 -1.34 5.20 11.08
C SER A 360 0.08 5.17 11.60
N TRP A 361 1.04 5.16 10.68
CA TRP A 361 2.46 5.24 10.98
C TRP A 361 2.90 6.67 11.25
N ASP A 362 2.89 7.54 10.24
CA ASP A 362 3.45 8.90 10.29
C ASP A 362 2.42 10.02 10.11
N GLY A 363 1.14 9.65 10.11
CA GLY A 363 0.02 10.57 9.88
C GLY A 363 -0.38 10.75 8.42
N VAL A 364 0.32 10.11 7.48
CA VAL A 364 -0.09 9.96 6.08
C VAL A 364 -0.23 8.49 5.71
N HIS A 365 0.78 7.69 6.09
CA HIS A 365 0.91 6.29 5.75
C HIS A 365 0.48 5.38 6.90
N LEU A 366 0.33 4.10 6.60
CA LEU A 366 -0.12 3.09 7.55
C LEU A 366 1.04 2.28 8.11
N THR A 367 0.81 1.66 9.27
CA THR A 367 1.76 0.72 9.83
C THR A 367 1.74 -0.59 9.04
N GLN A 368 2.83 -1.36 9.12
CA GLN A 368 2.91 -2.72 8.59
C GLN A 368 1.74 -3.59 9.10
N ALA A 369 1.33 -3.41 10.35
CA ALA A 369 0.22 -4.15 10.95
C ALA A 369 -1.11 -3.84 10.26
N ALA A 370 -1.39 -2.57 9.95
CA ALA A 370 -2.56 -2.19 9.18
C ALA A 370 -2.49 -2.71 7.74
N TYR A 371 -1.34 -2.53 7.06
CA TYR A 371 -1.16 -3.03 5.69
C TYR A 371 -1.33 -4.56 5.60
N LYS A 372 -0.92 -5.33 6.61
CA LYS A 372 -1.16 -6.78 6.67
C LYS A 372 -2.64 -7.13 6.58
N TRP A 373 -3.46 -6.47 7.40
CA TRP A 373 -4.90 -6.72 7.44
C TRP A 373 -5.63 -6.24 6.19
N LEU A 374 -5.23 -5.08 5.64
CA LEU A 374 -5.77 -4.58 4.39
C LEU A 374 -5.40 -5.48 3.21
N ALA A 375 -4.16 -5.95 3.14
CA ALA A 375 -3.73 -6.90 2.12
C ALA A 375 -4.54 -8.20 2.22
N LYS A 376 -4.72 -8.75 3.43
CA LYS A 376 -5.54 -9.94 3.64
C LYS A 376 -6.97 -9.76 3.13
N TRP A 377 -7.63 -8.66 3.51
CA TRP A 377 -8.99 -8.37 3.07
C TRP A 377 -9.08 -8.24 1.55
N LEU A 378 -8.15 -7.50 0.94
CA LEU A 378 -8.10 -7.30 -0.51
C LEU A 378 -7.88 -8.62 -1.25
N ILE A 379 -6.99 -9.48 -0.76
CA ILE A 379 -6.73 -10.80 -1.34
C ILE A 379 -8.00 -11.65 -1.31
N ASP A 380 -8.70 -11.68 -0.18
CA ASP A 380 -9.94 -12.43 -0.03
C ASP A 380 -11.02 -11.93 -1.02
N ASP A 381 -11.10 -10.62 -1.27
CA ASP A 381 -12.02 -10.02 -2.25
C ASP A 381 -11.62 -10.28 -3.72
N MET A 382 -10.34 -10.14 -4.07
CA MET A 382 -9.89 -10.23 -5.46
C MET A 382 -9.66 -11.67 -5.95
N LEU A 383 -9.32 -12.61 -5.05
CA LEU A 383 -8.97 -13.98 -5.43
C LEU A 383 -10.03 -14.69 -6.28
N PRO A 384 -11.34 -14.66 -5.94
CA PRO A 384 -12.38 -15.25 -6.79
C PRO A 384 -12.48 -14.60 -8.18
N LYS A 385 -12.14 -13.31 -8.28
CA LYS A 385 -12.21 -12.50 -9.51
C LYS A 385 -11.01 -12.74 -10.43
N LEU A 386 -9.86 -13.17 -9.88
CA LEU A 386 -8.63 -13.45 -10.64
C LEU A 386 -8.73 -14.66 -11.58
N LYS A 387 -9.79 -15.47 -11.48
CA LYS A 387 -10.06 -16.67 -12.31
C LYS A 387 -8.81 -17.54 -12.47
N CYS A 388 -8.15 -17.80 -11.35
CA CYS A 388 -6.97 -18.64 -11.29
C CYS A 388 -7.33 -20.07 -11.69
N GLN A 389 -6.64 -20.60 -12.70
CA GLN A 389 -6.84 -21.99 -13.11
C GLN A 389 -6.12 -22.90 -12.12
N VAL A 390 -6.89 -23.63 -11.31
CA VAL A 390 -6.40 -24.64 -10.37
C VAL A 390 -5.68 -25.75 -11.12
#